data_AF-A0A7J4AZU0-F1
#
_entry.id   AF-A0A7J4AZU0-F1
#
_cell.length_a   1.000
_cell.length_b   1.000
_cell.length_c   1.000
_cell.angle_alpha   90.00
_cell.angle_beta   90.00
_cell.angle_gamma   90.00
#
_symmetry.space_group_name_H-M   'P 1'
#
loop_
_entity.id
_entity.type
_entity.pdbx_description
1 polymer ?
#
loop_
_entity_poly.entity_id
_entity_poly.type
_entity_poly.pdbx_seq_one_letter_code
_entity_poly.pdbx_strand_id
1 'polypeptide(L)'
;MRFSGDPPSEAMASSLPVMAGNRASIPEVVGGAGILLDPFDVNGFVYWMREVLINEKRAKLSEAGYKRSSNFGWGSAPKDFGSV
;
A
#
# COMPACT_ATOMS: atom_id res chain seq x y z
N MET A 1 13.07 16.71 -4.20
CA MET A 1 12.43 15.56 -3.54
C MET A 1 11.49 16.13 -2.48
N ARG A 2 10.18 15.93 -2.60
CA ARG A 2 9.17 16.51 -1.69
C ARG A 2 8.82 15.42 -0.68
N PHE A 3 9.30 15.53 0.55
CA PHE A 3 8.94 14.60 1.63
C PHE A 3 7.60 15.05 2.21
N SER A 4 6.49 14.44 1.79
CA SER A 4 5.17 14.70 2.37
C SER A 4 4.97 14.00 3.73
N GLY A 5 5.89 13.13 4.15
CA GLY A 5 5.84 12.52 5.48
C GLY A 5 4.69 11.53 5.69
N ASP A 6 4.01 11.11 4.62
CA ASP A 6 2.86 10.20 4.64
C ASP A 6 3.31 8.76 4.32
N PRO A 7 3.50 7.88 5.34
CA PRO A 7 4.07 6.54 5.16
C PRO A 7 3.34 5.67 4.12
N PRO A 8 1.99 5.69 4.01
CA PRO A 8 1.29 4.90 3.02
C PRO A 8 1.63 5.31 1.57
N SER A 9 1.79 6.61 1.32
CA SER A 9 2.06 7.11 -0.03
C SER A 9 3.47 6.74 -0.51
N GLU A 10 4.44 6.72 0.42
CA GLU A 10 5.83 6.33 0.16
C GLU A 10 5.95 4.81 -0.12
N ALA A 11 5.24 4.00 0.67
CA ALA A 11 5.17 2.56 0.44
C ALA A 11 4.55 2.24 -0.93
N MET A 12 3.46 2.94 -1.29
CA MET A 12 2.82 2.82 -2.61
C MET A 12 3.76 3.22 -3.76
N ALA A 13 4.49 4.32 -3.62
CA ALA A 13 5.48 4.75 -4.61
C ALA A 13 6.63 3.74 -4.78
N SER A 14 6.95 3.00 -3.72
CA SER A 14 7.94 1.93 -3.71
C SER A 14 7.40 0.59 -4.23
N SER A 15 6.20 0.57 -4.84
CA SER A 15 5.53 -0.65 -5.32
C SER A 15 5.31 -1.72 -4.24
N LEU A 16 5.18 -1.30 -2.97
CA LEU A 16 4.86 -2.20 -1.87
C LEU A 16 3.34 -2.27 -1.67
N PRO A 17 2.78 -3.46 -1.39
CA PRO A 17 1.38 -3.57 -1.02
C PRO A 17 1.17 -2.88 0.34
N VAL A 18 0.12 -2.06 0.44
CA VAL A 18 -0.19 -1.33 1.67
C VAL A 18 -1.42 -1.93 2.35
N MET A 19 -1.28 -2.19 3.64
CA MET A 19 -2.37 -2.57 4.54
C MET A 19 -2.35 -1.63 5.74
N ALA A 20 -3.50 -1.06 6.07
CA ALA A 20 -3.60 -0.05 7.11
C ALA A 20 -5.00 -0.01 7.75
N GLY A 21 -5.10 0.71 8.87
CA GLY A 21 -6.37 0.97 9.54
C GLY A 21 -7.28 1.91 8.73
N ASN A 22 -8.59 1.69 8.78
CA ASN A 22 -9.59 2.50 8.07
C ASN A 22 -10.00 3.80 8.79
N ARG A 23 -9.10 4.39 9.60
CA ARG A 23 -9.38 5.57 10.44
C ARG A 23 -8.50 6.75 10.08
N ALA A 24 -8.90 7.93 10.57
CA ALA A 24 -8.22 9.20 10.32
C ALA A 24 -8.05 9.43 8.81
N SER A 25 -6.93 10.01 8.38
CA SER A 25 -6.67 10.34 6.97
C SER A 25 -6.16 9.16 6.12
N ILE A 26 -6.08 7.95 6.69
CA ILE A 26 -5.54 6.78 5.99
C ILE A 26 -6.41 6.37 4.79
N PRO A 27 -7.75 6.29 4.89
CA PRO A 27 -8.60 5.93 3.75
C PRO A 27 -8.48 6.89 2.57
N GLU A 28 -8.26 8.17 2.83
CA GLU A 28 -8.09 9.20 1.81
C GLU A 28 -6.74 9.04 1.10
N VAL A 29 -5.67 8.67 1.82
CA VAL A 29 -4.35 8.42 1.22
C VAL A 29 -4.31 7.09 0.47
N VAL A 30 -4.80 6.01 1.10
CA VAL A 30 -4.71 4.63 0.56
C VAL A 30 -5.80 4.34 -0.48
N GLY A 31 -6.99 4.91 -0.32
CA GLY A 31 -8.14 4.67 -1.18
C GLY A 31 -8.41 3.18 -1.41
N GLY A 32 -8.84 2.83 -2.63
CA GLY A 32 -9.03 1.45 -3.06
C GLY A 32 -7.76 0.72 -3.52
N ALA A 33 -6.58 1.31 -3.30
CA ALA A 33 -5.30 0.76 -3.77
C ALA A 33 -4.55 -0.04 -2.69
N GLY A 34 -5.14 -0.17 -1.51
CA GLY A 34 -4.61 -0.99 -0.42
C GLY A 34 -5.74 -1.64 0.37
N ILE A 35 -5.36 -2.42 1.37
CA ILE A 35 -6.29 -3.12 2.25
C ILE A 35 -6.54 -2.24 3.47
N LEU A 36 -7.80 -1.85 3.67
CA LEU A 36 -8.25 -1.03 4.79
C LEU A 36 -9.10 -1.89 5.73
N LEU A 37 -8.66 -1.98 6.99
CA LEU A 37 -9.29 -2.82 8.01
C LEU A 37 -9.63 -2.00 9.25
N ASP A 38 -10.56 -2.47 10.08
CA ASP A 38 -10.70 -1.91 11.42
C ASP A 38 -9.36 -2.12 12.17
N PRO A 39 -8.73 -1.08 12.75
CA PRO A 39 -7.51 -1.22 13.53
C PRO A 39 -7.57 -2.24 14.67
N PHE A 40 -8.77 -2.59 15.16
CA PHE A 40 -8.97 -3.58 16.21
C PHE A 40 -9.33 -4.97 15.68
N ASP A 41 -9.50 -5.16 14.36
CA ASP A 41 -9.73 -6.47 13.75
C ASP A 41 -8.41 -7.22 13.50
N VAL A 42 -7.83 -7.74 14.58
CA VAL A 42 -6.58 -8.52 14.54
C VAL A 42 -6.70 -9.70 13.58
N ASN A 43 -7.85 -10.37 13.53
CA ASN A 43 -8.06 -11.54 12.67
C ASN A 43 -8.07 -11.15 11.19
N GLY A 44 -8.68 -10.01 10.85
CA GLY A 44 -8.64 -9.44 9.51
C GLY A 44 -7.21 -9.14 9.04
N PHE A 45 -6.39 -8.55 9.91
CA PHE A 45 -4.97 -8.31 9.60
C PHE A 45 -4.20 -9.62 9.37
N VAL A 46 -4.39 -10.62 10.24
CA VAL A 46 -3.72 -11.93 10.08
C VAL A 46 -4.12 -12.62 8.79
N TYR A 47 -5.41 -12.61 8.45
CA TYR A 47 -5.90 -13.16 7.19
C TYR A 47 -5.23 -12.47 6.00
N TRP A 48 -5.31 -11.14 5.93
CA TRP A 48 -4.77 -10.40 4.80
C TRP A 48 -3.25 -10.46 4.71
N MET A 49 -2.52 -10.53 5.82
CA MET A 49 -1.07 -10.72 5.78
C MET A 49 -0.72 -12.04 5.07
N ARG A 50 -1.46 -13.12 5.32
CA ARG A 50 -1.29 -14.40 4.61
C ARG A 50 -1.65 -14.28 3.13
N GLU A 51 -2.75 -13.62 2.82
CA GLU A 51 -3.20 -13.43 1.44
C GLU A 51 -2.24 -12.58 0.60
N VAL A 52 -1.62 -11.56 1.20
CA VAL A 52 -0.64 -10.69 0.52
C VAL A 52 0.70 -11.39 0.29
N LEU A 53 1.02 -12.44 1.06
CA LEU A 53 2.19 -13.27 0.77
C LEU A 53 2.02 -14.11 -0.50
N ILE A 54 0.78 -14.26 -1.00
CA ILE A 54 0.52 -14.93 -2.28
C ILE A 54 0.87 -13.97 -3.43
N ASN A 55 1.75 -14.41 -4.31
CA ASN A 55 2.40 -13.59 -5.35
C ASN A 55 1.41 -12.81 -6.24
N GLU A 56 0.27 -13.42 -6.59
CA GLU A 56 -0.75 -12.79 -7.44
C GLU A 56 -1.44 -11.60 -6.77
N LYS A 57 -1.88 -11.74 -5.51
CA LYS A 57 -2.54 -10.66 -4.76
C LYS A 57 -1.56 -9.54 -4.45
N ARG A 58 -0.32 -9.90 -4.11
CA ARG A 58 0.79 -8.96 -3.92
C ARG A 58 0.96 -8.07 -5.14
N ALA A 59 1.13 -8.67 -6.33
CA ALA A 59 1.37 -7.94 -7.56
C ALA A 59 0.23 -6.96 -7.89
N LYS A 60 -1.04 -7.40 -7.76
CA LYS A 60 -2.21 -6.56 -8.00
C LYS A 60 -2.27 -5.35 -7.05
N LEU A 61 -1.99 -5.56 -5.76
CA LEU A 61 -2.00 -4.49 -4.75
C LEU A 61 -0.83 -3.53 -4.94
N SER A 62 0.37 -4.04 -5.24
CA SER A 62 1.54 -3.24 -5.57
C SER A 62 1.29 -2.35 -6.79
N GLU A 63 0.73 -2.90 -7.86
CA GLU A 63 0.42 -2.13 -9.07
C GLU A 63 -0.64 -1.06 -8.82
N ALA A 64 -1.70 -1.40 -8.09
CA ALA A 64 -2.75 -0.44 -7.71
C ALA A 64 -2.18 0.70 -6.84
N GLY A 65 -1.37 0.36 -5.85
CA GLY A 65 -0.67 1.31 -4.98
C GLY A 65 0.21 2.26 -5.77
N TYR A 66 1.07 1.71 -6.63
CA TYR A 66 1.95 2.50 -7.49
C TYR A 66 1.19 3.46 -8.43
N LYS A 67 0.09 2.99 -9.05
CA LYS A 67 -0.77 3.89 -9.84
C LYS A 67 -1.35 5.00 -8.98
N ARG A 68 -1.75 4.71 -7.74
CA ARG A 68 -2.31 5.71 -6.83
C ARG A 68 -1.28 6.72 -6.34
N SER A 69 -0.01 6.34 -6.11
CA SER A 69 1.02 7.27 -5.64
C SER A 69 1.29 8.44 -6.59
N SER A 70 1.00 8.26 -7.89
CA SER A 70 1.09 9.33 -8.89
C SER A 70 0.24 10.56 -8.55
N ASN A 71 -0.91 10.37 -7.88
CA ASN A 71 -1.79 11.45 -7.44
C ASN A 71 -1.15 12.37 -6.38
N PHE A 72 -0.12 11.88 -5.70
CA PHE A 72 0.59 12.62 -4.64
C PHE A 72 1.93 13.20 -5.14
N GLY A 73 2.18 13.16 -6.46
CA GLY A 73 3.38 13.73 -7.05
C GLY A 73 4.64 12.87 -6.87
N TRP A 74 4.50 11.60 -6.50
CA TRP A 74 5.60 10.64 -6.54
C TRP A 74 5.95 10.35 -8.00
N GLY A 75 7.05 10.93 -8.48
CA GLY A 75 7.64 10.61 -9.78
C GLY A 75 8.23 9.20 -9.77
N SER A 76 8.02 8.47 -10.86
CA SER A 76 8.38 7.06 -11.07
C SER A 76 9.76 6.70 -10.51
N ALA A 77 9.79 5.93 -9.42
CA ALA A 77 10.97 5.21 -8.99
C ALA A 77 10.67 3.71 -9.05
N PRO A 78 10.96 3.03 -10.17
CA PRO A 78 11.00 1.59 -10.18
C PRO A 78 12.26 1.15 -9.43
N LYS A 79 12.10 0.70 -8.19
CA LYS A 79 13.06 -0.22 -7.59
C LYS A 79 12.35 -1.54 -7.49
N ASP A 80 12.75 -2.48 -8.35
CA ASP A 80 12.41 -3.89 -8.21
C ASP A 80 12.61 -4.31 -6.75
N PHE A 81 11.51 -4.50 -6.04
CA PHE A 81 11.50 -5.22 -4.77
C PHE A 81 11.10 -6.67 -5.07
N GLY A 82 11.93 -7.33 -5.88
CA GLY A 82 11.55 -8.60 -6.52
C GLY A 82 12.68 -9.32 -7.24
N SER A 83 13.80 -9.56 -6.57
CA SER A 83 14.71 -10.67 -6.91
C SER A 83 15.45 -11.16 -5.66
N VAL A 84 14.69 -11.74 -4.73
CA VAL A 84 15.17 -12.74 -3.75
C VAL A 84 14.09 -13.78 -3.53
#